data_AF-A0A5S9N8X4-F1
#
_entry.id   AF-A0A5S9N8X4-F1
#
_cell.length_a   1.000
_cell.length_b   1.000
_cell.length_c   1.000
_cell.angle_alpha   90.00
_cell.angle_beta   90.00
_cell.angle_gamma   90.00
#
_symmetry.space_group_name_H-M   'P 1'
#
loop_
_entity.id
_entity.type
_entity.pdbx_description
1 polymer ?
#
loop_
_entity_poly.entity_id
_entity_poly.type
_entity_poly.pdbx_seq_one_letter_code
_entity_poly.pdbx_strand_id
1 'polypeptide(L)' 'MPKANTVNFETSLTELEKLVQNMESGELSLEDSLKAFENGMQLSRDCQKALADAEQKVELLMAKDGDIVSKPLDTDS' A
#
# COMPACT_ATOMS: atom_id res chain seq x y z
N MET A 1 21.78 2.12 -0.64
CA MET A 1 20.46 1.53 -0.30
C MET A 1 19.40 2.29 -1.08
N PRO A 2 18.50 1.64 -1.82
CA PRO A 2 17.49 2.34 -2.62
C PRO A 2 16.36 2.79 -1.68
N LYS A 3 16.37 4.08 -1.32
CA LYS A 3 15.37 4.72 -0.45
C LYS A 3 14.11 5.20 -1.19
N ALA A 4 14.00 4.91 -2.50
CA ALA A 4 13.02 5.58 -3.37
C ALA A 4 11.57 5.07 -3.22
N ASN A 5 11.35 3.80 -2.84
CA ASN A 5 9.98 3.24 -2.73
C ASN A 5 9.40 3.29 -1.32
N THR A 6 10.23 3.22 -0.27
CA THR A 6 9.76 3.19 1.12
C THR A 6 9.15 4.53 1.54
N VAL A 7 9.71 5.64 1.06
CA VAL A 7 9.18 6.99 1.33
C VAL A 7 7.80 7.18 0.71
N ASN A 8 7.55 6.56 -0.45
CA ASN A 8 6.26 6.67 -1.13
C ASN A 8 5.17 5.90 -0.37
N PHE A 9 5.46 4.66 0.06
CA PHE A 9 4.53 3.85 0.85
C PHE A 9 4.12 4.50 2.17
N GLU A 10 5.09 4.89 3.01
CA GLU A 10 4.77 5.47 4.32
C GLU A 10 3.99 6.78 4.20
N THR A 11 4.29 7.58 3.18
CA THR A 11 3.56 8.82 2.88
C THR A 11 2.12 8.51 2.47
N SER A 12 1.91 7.63 1.49
CA SER A 12 0.56 7.26 1.02
C SER A 12 -0.28 6.63 2.12
N LEU A 13 0.33 5.79 2.98
CA LEU A 13 -0.34 5.19 4.13
C LEU A 13 -0.77 6.25 5.14
N THR A 14 0.12 7.18 5.48
CA THR A 14 -0.18 8.28 6.42
C THR A 14 -1.31 9.18 5.89
N GLU A 15 -1.30 9.47 4.59
CA GLU A 15 -2.36 10.26 3.95
C GLU A 15 -3.70 9.52 3.96
N LEU A 16 -3.68 8.21 3.72
CA LEU A 16 -4.87 7.37 3.76
C LEU A 16 -5.48 7.32 5.17
N GLU A 17 -4.66 7.14 6.21
CA GLU A 17 -5.11 7.15 7.60
C GLU A 17 -5.77 8.48 7.99
N LYS A 18 -5.17 9.61 7.62
CA LYS A 18 -5.76 10.94 7.84
C LYS A 18 -7.08 11.11 7.10
N LEU A 19 -7.15 10.62 5.87
CA LEU A 19 -8.35 10.69 5.06
C LEU A 19 -9.48 9.88 5.70
N VAL A 20 -9.20 8.66 6.17
CA VAL A 20 -10.17 7.83 6.88
C VAL A 20 -10.64 8.51 8.17
N GLN A 21 -9.73 9.06 8.98
CA GLN A 21 -10.11 9.82 10.18
C GLN A 21 -11.04 11.00 9.87
N ASN A 22 -10.77 11.73 8.77
CA ASN A 22 -11.64 12.83 8.34
C ASN A 22 -12.99 12.34 7.83
N MET A 23 -13.08 11.15 7.23
CA MET A 23 -14.36 10.55 6.83
C MET A 23 -15.18 10.07 8.04
N GLU A 24 -14.50 9.54 9.06
CA GLU A 24 -15.12 9.05 10.30
C GLU A 24 -15.63 10.19 11.21
N SER A 25 -15.10 11.41 11.07
CA SER A 25 -15.58 12.57 11.83
C SER A 25 -17.03 12.95 11.50
N GLY A 26 -17.51 12.60 10.30
CA GLY A 26 -18.86 12.91 9.84
C GLY A 26 -19.09 14.38 9.50
N GLU A 27 -18.04 15.21 9.47
CA GLU A 27 -18.14 16.65 9.17
C GLU A 27 -18.10 16.97 7.66
N LEU A 28 -17.82 15.97 6.81
CA LEU A 28 -17.71 16.14 5.37
C LEU A 28 -19.09 16.32 4.71
N SER A 29 -19.16 17.24 3.75
CA SER A 29 -20.29 17.32 2.83
C SER A 29 -20.30 16.09 1.91
N LEU A 30 -21.44 15.78 1.28
CA LEU A 30 -21.54 14.68 0.32
C LEU A 30 -20.50 14.78 -0.81
N GLU A 31 -20.29 15.99 -1.33
CA GLU A 31 -19.30 16.22 -2.39
C GLU A 31 -17.88 15.96 -1.90
N ASP A 32 -17.56 16.40 -0.69
CA ASP A 32 -16.24 16.19 -0.11
C ASP A 32 -16.02 14.72 0.29
N SER A 33 -17.06 14.01 0.73
CA SER A 33 -17.02 12.56 0.97
C SER A 33 -16.71 11.79 -0.31
N LEU A 34 -17.28 12.18 -1.46
CA LEU A 34 -16.98 11.55 -2.74
C LEU A 34 -15.53 11.78 -3.17
N LYS A 35 -15.04 13.03 -3.03
CA LYS A 35 -13.62 13.36 -3.31
C LYS A 35 -12.68 12.60 -2.39
N ALA A 36 -13.00 12.52 -1.09
CA ALA A 36 -12.24 11.76 -0.11
C ALA A 36 -12.20 10.28 -0.50
N PHE A 37 -13.33 9.69 -0.90
CA PHE A 37 -13.38 8.31 -1.34
C PHE A 37 -12.51 8.03 -2.58
N GLU A 38 -12.57 8.89 -3.60
CA GLU A 38 -11.72 8.77 -4.79
C GLU A 38 -10.22 8.84 -4.44
N ASN A 39 -9.84 9.81 -3.61
CA ASN A 39 -8.47 9.95 -3.13
C ASN A 39 -8.03 8.73 -2.31
N GLY A 40 -8.89 8.23 -1.42
CA GLY A 40 -8.63 7.03 -0.62
C GLY A 40 -8.42 5.80 -1.48
N MET A 41 -9.19 5.62 -2.56
CA MET A 41 -8.97 4.54 -3.53
C MET A 41 -7.61 4.66 -4.22
N GLN A 42 -7.20 5.87 -4.59
CA GLN A 42 -5.90 6.08 -5.23
C GLN A 42 -4.74 5.75 -4.28
N LEU A 43 -4.78 6.28 -3.05
CA LEU A 43 -3.78 6.02 -2.02
C LEU A 43 -3.68 4.52 -1.69
N SER A 44 -4.82 3.83 -1.60
CA SER A 44 -4.86 2.37 -1.38
C SER A 44 -4.16 1.60 -2.50
N ARG A 45 -4.39 1.97 -3.77
CA ARG A 45 -3.72 1.36 -4.92
C ARG A 45 -2.22 1.61 -4.91
N ASP A 46 -1.80 2.80 -4.54
CA ASP A 46 -0.37 3.15 -4.47
C ASP A 46 0.34 2.34 -3.37
N CYS A 47 -0.31 2.16 -2.21
CA CYS A 47 0.18 1.29 -1.16
C CYS A 47 0.31 -0.17 -1.63
N GLN A 48 -0.72 -0.72 -2.28
CA GLN A 48 -0.69 -2.08 -2.81
C GLN A 48 0.44 -2.28 -3.83
N LYS A 49 0.63 -1.31 -4.73
CA LYS A 49 1.72 -1.34 -5.71
C LYS A 49 3.10 -1.33 -5.06
N ALA A 50 3.29 -0.47 -4.06
CA ALA A 50 4.56 -0.40 -3.35
C ALA A 50 4.90 -1.70 -2.61
N LEU A 51 3.89 -2.38 -2.03
CA LEU A 51 4.05 -3.69 -1.41
C LEU A 51 4.40 -4.77 -2.44
N ALA A 52 3.70 -4.82 -3.58
CA ALA A 52 3.99 -5.77 -4.65
C ALA A 52 5.43 -5.59 -5.22
N ASP A 53 5.87 -4.35 -5.42
CA ASP A 53 7.23 -4.04 -5.86
C ASP A 53 8.27 -4.51 -4.83
N ALA A 54 7.96 -4.38 -3.53
CA ALA A 54 8.84 -4.83 -2.46
C ALA A 54 8.92 -6.36 -2.39
N GLU A 55 7.79 -7.05 -2.50
CA GLU A 55 7.72 -8.52 -2.55
C GLU A 55 8.53 -9.08 -3.73
N GLN A 56 8.29 -8.58 -4.94
CA GLN A 56 9.03 -9.00 -6.13
C GLN A 56 10.54 -8.83 -5.96
N LYS A 57 10.96 -7.73 -5.30
CA LYS A 57 12.38 -7.48 -5.05
C LYS A 57 12.97 -8.45 -4.05
N VAL A 58 12.23 -8.83 -3.01
CA VAL A 58 12.65 -9.86 -2.04
C VAL A 58 12.81 -11.19 -2.76
N GLU A 59 11.84 -11.60 -3.58
CA GLU A 59 11.92 -12.83 -4.37
C GLU A 59 13.16 -12.86 -5.27
N LEU A 60 13.46 -11.76 -5.97
CA LEU A 60 14.65 -11.66 -6.84
C LEU A 60 15.97 -11.74 -6.06
N LEU A 61 16.02 -11.23 -4.83
CA LEU A 61 17.20 -11.32 -3.98
C LEU A 61 17.39 -12.75 -3.47
N MET A 62 16.31 -13.40 -3.02
CA MET A 62 16.34 -14.80 -2.57
C MET A 62 16.74 -15.75 -3.71
N ALA A 63 16.23 -15.53 -4.92
CA ALA A 63 16.59 -16.33 -6.09
C ALA A 63 18.08 -16.20 -6.50
N LYS A 64 18.73 -15.07 -6.19
CA LYS A 64 20.16 -14.85 -6.49
C LYS A 64 21.10 -15.53 -5.50
N ASP A 65 20.68 -15.70 -4.24
CA ASP A 65 21.50 -16.32 -3.19
C ASP A 65 21.43 -17.86 -3.18
N GLY A 66 20.78 -18.45 -4.20
CA GLY A 66 20.95 -19.86 -4.56
C GLY A 66 20.12 -20.86 -3.76
N ASP A 67 19.21 -20.40 -2.89
CA ASP A 67 18.36 -21.31 -2.14
C ASP A 67 16.93 -20.80 -1.96
N ILE A 68 16.00 -21.73 -2.19
CA ILE A 68 14.63 -21.85 -1.67
C ILE A 68 13.45 -21.61 -2.64
N VAL A 69 12.76 -22.73 -2.84
CA VAL A 69 11.37 -22.93 -3.30
C VAL A 69 10.42 -22.00 -2.56
N SER A 70 9.85 -21.01 -3.25
CA SER A 70 8.66 -20.32 -2.75
C SER A 70 7.48 -21.30 -2.76
N LYS A 71 7.06 -21.74 -1.58
CA LYS A 71 5.69 -22.26 -1.44
C LYS A 71 4.75 -21.05 -1.43
N PRO A 72 3.64 -21.08 -2.19
CA PRO A 72 2.59 -20.09 -2.03
C PRO A 72 2.20 -20.01 -0.55
N LEU A 73 2.03 -18.80 -0.03
CA LEU A 73 1.25 -18.62 1.19
C LEU A 73 -0.16 -19.07 0.85
N ASP A 74 -0.58 -20.21 1.40
CA ASP A 74 -1.96 -20.68 1.31
C ASP A 74 -2.85 -19.62 1.97
N THR A 75 -3.34 -18.68 1.17
CA THR A 75 -4.41 -17.74 1.54
C THR A 75 -5.74 -18.45 1.37
N ASP A 76 -5.99 -19.46 2.20
CA ASP A 76 -7.31 -20.04 2.40
C ASP A 76 -7.49 -20.33 3.89
N SER A 77 -8.13 -19.38 4.59
CA SER A 77 -9.05 -19.59 5.71
C SER A 77 -9.72 -18.28 6.10
#